data_AF-A0AA51RXA3-F1
#
_entry.id   AF-A0AA51RXA3-F1
#
_cell.length_a   1.000
_cell.length_b   1.000
_cell.length_c   1.000
_cell.angle_alpha   90.00
_cell.angle_beta   90.00
_cell.angle_gamma   90.00
#
_symmetry.space_group_name_H-M   'P 1'
#
loop_
_entity.id
_entity.type
_entity.pdbx_description
1 polymer ?
#
loop_
_entity_poly.entity_id
_entity_poly.type
_entity_poly.pdbx_seq_one_letter_code
_entity_poly.pdbx_strand_id
1 'polypeptide(L)'
;MFSLDQRLKNDCVLLTDLALSQLLLMNDQQYPWLILVPRVADIQEVFELSNQQQGELWKEVAMVSKLLNEEFKPEKINIGALGNIVRQLHVHVVARNKQDVAWPGPVWGAAPAKPYSEDELVEIRSRVLRNISSV
;
A
#
# COMPACT_ATOMS: atom_id res chain seq x y z
N MET A 1 10.00 -19.58 4.49
CA MET A 1 10.18 -18.90 3.17
C MET A 1 9.04 -17.91 3.02
N PHE A 2 9.29 -16.69 2.54
CA PHE A 2 8.22 -15.71 2.36
C PHE A 2 7.22 -16.18 1.28
N SER A 3 5.93 -16.01 1.56
CA SER A 3 4.85 -16.11 0.57
C SER A 3 3.79 -15.08 0.93
N LEU A 4 3.32 -14.33 -0.07
CA LEU A 4 2.22 -13.39 0.12
C LEU A 4 0.93 -14.12 0.54
N ASP A 5 0.26 -13.58 1.55
CA ASP A 5 -1.01 -14.08 2.08
C ASP A 5 -2.08 -14.16 0.97
N GLN A 6 -2.92 -15.19 1.02
CA GLN A 6 -3.91 -15.44 -0.04
C GLN A 6 -4.95 -14.33 -0.16
N ARG A 7 -5.30 -13.67 0.95
CA ARG A 7 -6.28 -12.58 0.95
C ARG A 7 -5.66 -11.32 0.34
N LEU A 8 -4.40 -11.02 0.63
CA LEU A 8 -3.67 -9.95 -0.05
C LEU A 8 -3.53 -10.22 -1.55
N LYS A 9 -3.29 -11.49 -1.96
CA LYS A 9 -3.27 -11.87 -3.39
C LYS A 9 -4.60 -11.65 -4.10
N ASN A 10 -5.71 -11.87 -3.40
CA ASN A 10 -7.06 -11.74 -3.98
C ASN A 10 -7.53 -10.28 -4.02
N ASP A 11 -7.20 -9.51 -2.98
CA ASP A 11 -7.73 -8.16 -2.79
C ASP A 11 -6.84 -7.09 -3.45
N CYS A 12 -5.62 -7.45 -3.87
CA CYS A 12 -4.63 -6.50 -4.39
C CYS A 12 -4.05 -6.93 -5.74
N VAL A 13 -3.47 -5.96 -6.45
CA VAL A 13 -2.65 -6.16 -7.65
C VAL A 13 -1.19 -5.92 -7.29
N LEU A 14 -0.30 -6.88 -7.60
CA LEU A 14 1.15 -6.70 -7.44
C LEU A 14 1.69 -5.70 -8.48
N LEU A 15 2.32 -4.62 -8.03
CA LEU A 15 2.93 -3.63 -8.92
C LEU A 15 4.39 -3.95 -9.22
N THR A 16 5.22 -4.05 -8.17
CA THR A 16 6.66 -4.32 -8.25
C THR A 16 7.20 -4.77 -6.90
N ASP A 17 8.46 -5.21 -6.89
CA ASP A 17 9.26 -5.42 -5.70
C ASP A 17 10.15 -4.18 -5.43
N LEU A 18 10.17 -3.72 -4.17
CA LEU A 18 11.15 -2.78 -3.63
C LEU A 18 12.30 -3.54 -2.94
N ALA A 19 13.19 -2.86 -2.21
CA ALA A 19 14.35 -3.49 -1.57
C ALA A 19 13.95 -4.55 -0.53
N LEU A 20 13.02 -4.20 0.36
CA LEU A 20 12.47 -5.07 1.40
C LEU A 20 11.07 -5.58 1.05
N SER A 21 10.21 -4.73 0.51
CA SER A 21 8.77 -5.02 0.42
C SER A 21 8.28 -5.31 -1.01
N GLN A 22 7.25 -6.14 -1.14
CA GLN A 22 6.38 -6.08 -2.32
C GLN A 22 5.52 -4.83 -2.22
N LEU A 23 5.38 -4.11 -3.33
CA LEU A 23 4.43 -3.01 -3.44
C LEU A 23 3.18 -3.49 -4.17
N LEU A 24 2.06 -3.42 -3.47
CA LEU A 24 0.75 -3.79 -3.96
C LEU A 24 -0.13 -2.55 -4.12
N LEU A 25 -1.06 -2.62 -5.07
CA LEU A 25 -2.19 -1.72 -5.21
C LEU A 25 -3.43 -2.42 -4.62
N MET A 26 -4.09 -1.81 -3.66
CA MET A 26 -5.41 -2.29 -3.20
C MET A 26 -6.40 -2.15 -4.37
N ASN A 27 -7.18 -3.20 -4.67
CA ASN A 27 -8.16 -3.18 -5.76
C ASN A 27 -9.46 -2.46 -5.35
N ASP A 28 -9.30 -1.21 -4.91
CA ASP A 28 -10.37 -0.29 -4.59
C ASP A 28 -10.08 1.09 -5.20
N GLN A 29 -10.75 1.41 -6.30
CA GLN A 29 -10.54 2.65 -7.06
C GLN A 29 -11.05 3.91 -6.35
N GLN A 30 -11.73 3.75 -5.22
CA GLN A 30 -12.24 4.88 -4.44
C GLN A 30 -11.13 5.71 -3.79
N TYR A 31 -9.91 5.14 -3.66
CA TYR A 31 -8.76 5.79 -3.06
C TYR A 31 -7.46 5.38 -3.78
N PRO A 32 -6.50 6.28 -4.02
CA PRO A 32 -5.14 5.89 -4.34
C PRO A 32 -4.51 5.21 -3.11
N TRP A 33 -4.44 3.88 -3.13
CA TRP A 33 -4.12 3.06 -1.97
C TRP A 33 -3.06 2.00 -2.30
N LEU A 34 -1.86 2.22 -1.78
CA LEU A 34 -0.74 1.29 -1.89
C LEU A 34 -0.49 0.55 -0.58
N ILE A 35 0.04 -0.67 -0.69
CA ILE A 35 0.34 -1.53 0.46
C ILE A 35 1.75 -2.09 0.29
N LEU A 36 2.58 -1.91 1.32
CA LEU A 36 3.90 -2.51 1.41
C LEU A 36 3.83 -3.79 2.22
N VAL A 37 4.36 -4.89 1.68
CA VAL A 37 4.45 -6.18 2.37
C VAL A 37 5.93 -6.60 2.44
N PRO A 38 6.61 -6.45 3.60
CA PRO A 38 7.99 -6.91 3.75
C PRO A 38 8.14 -8.38 3.36
N ARG A 39 9.10 -8.71 2.49
CA ARG A 39 9.36 -10.07 2.02
C ARG A 39 10.14 -10.90 3.04
N VAL A 40 9.66 -10.92 4.27
CA VAL A 40 10.24 -11.65 5.41
C VAL A 40 9.20 -12.67 5.90
N ALA A 41 9.63 -13.92 6.06
CA ALA A 41 8.72 -14.99 6.48
C ALA A 41 8.25 -14.78 7.93
N ASP A 42 6.98 -15.12 8.18
CA ASP A 42 6.40 -15.26 9.52
C ASP A 42 6.43 -13.98 10.40
N ILE A 43 6.47 -12.81 9.77
CA ILE A 43 6.37 -11.50 10.43
C ILE A 43 4.92 -11.02 10.43
N GLN A 44 4.44 -10.64 11.60
CA GLN A 44 3.12 -10.05 11.83
C GLN A 44 3.21 -8.59 12.25
N GLU A 45 4.25 -8.24 13.01
CA GLU A 45 4.42 -6.92 13.60
C GLU A 45 5.74 -6.26 13.21
N VAL A 46 5.76 -4.93 13.17
CA VAL A 46 6.97 -4.17 12.78
C VAL A 46 8.14 -4.47 13.71
N PHE A 47 7.89 -4.68 15.01
CA PHE A 47 8.96 -4.94 15.99
C PHE A 47 9.63 -6.32 15.83
N GLU A 48 9.03 -7.23 15.07
CA GLU A 48 9.59 -8.55 14.78
C GLU A 48 10.62 -8.50 13.64
N LEU A 49 10.61 -7.43 12.84
CA LEU A 49 11.68 -7.13 11.89
C LEU A 49 12.97 -6.77 12.64
N SER A 50 14.12 -7.10 12.06
CA SER A 50 15.40 -6.57 12.55
C SER A 50 15.44 -5.03 12.48
N ASN A 51 16.25 -4.38 13.31
CA ASN A 51 16.39 -2.91 13.30
C ASN A 51 16.73 -2.35 11.90
N GLN A 52 17.56 -3.07 11.13
CA GLN A 52 17.88 -2.68 9.76
C GLN A 52 16.65 -2.75 8.85
N GLN A 53 15.85 -3.81 8.95
CA GLN A 53 14.62 -3.97 8.17
C GLN A 53 13.54 -2.97 8.58
N GLN A 54 13.41 -2.64 9.88
CA GLN A 54 12.51 -1.57 10.34
C GLN A 54 12.88 -0.22 9.71
N GLY A 55 14.19 0.09 9.71
CA GLY A 55 14.69 1.30 9.05
C GLY A 55 14.42 1.30 7.55
N GLU A 56 14.61 0.16 6.87
CA GLU A 56 14.34 0.05 5.43
C GLU A 56 12.86 0.16 5.10
N LEU A 57 11.97 -0.48 5.87
CA LEU A 57 10.52 -0.35 5.74
C LEU A 57 10.09 1.12 5.83
N TRP A 58 10.66 1.89 6.75
CA TRP A 58 10.35 3.31 6.88
C TRP A 58 10.86 4.18 5.73
N LYS A 59 11.99 3.83 5.11
CA LYS A 59 12.40 4.51 3.86
C LYS A 59 11.42 4.23 2.73
N GLU A 60 11.00 2.97 2.57
CA GLU A 60 10.05 2.59 1.53
C GLU A 60 8.68 3.25 1.74
N VAL A 61 8.16 3.27 2.98
CA VAL A 61 6.90 3.97 3.29
C VAL A 61 7.01 5.46 3.00
N ALA A 62 8.12 6.11 3.37
CA ALA A 62 8.33 7.53 3.09
C ALA A 62 8.40 7.81 1.59
N MET A 63 9.10 6.97 0.83
CA MET A 63 9.18 7.04 -0.64
C MET A 63 7.79 6.91 -1.27
N VAL A 64 7.03 5.86 -0.92
CA VAL A 64 5.68 5.62 -1.44
C VAL A 64 4.71 6.73 -1.06
N SER A 65 4.81 7.26 0.17
CA SER A 65 3.99 8.40 0.62
C SER A 65 4.28 9.65 -0.19
N LYS A 66 5.55 9.95 -0.48
CA LYS A 66 5.96 11.08 -1.32
C LYS A 66 5.45 10.92 -2.75
N LEU A 67 5.60 9.73 -3.33
CA LEU A 67 5.08 9.39 -4.66
C LEU A 67 3.57 9.64 -4.74
N LEU A 68 2.79 9.12 -3.79
CA LEU A 68 1.33 9.34 -3.77
C LEU A 68 1.00 10.82 -3.62
N ASN A 69 1.76 11.55 -2.80
CA ASN A 69 1.56 12.98 -2.60
C ASN A 69 1.81 13.78 -3.89
N GLU A 70 2.90 13.50 -4.61
CA GLU A 70 3.27 14.19 -5.85
C GLU A 70 2.31 13.86 -6.99
N GLU A 71 1.94 12.58 -7.13
CA GLU A 71 1.08 12.13 -8.20
C GLU A 71 -0.36 12.57 -8.00
N PHE A 72 -0.95 12.34 -6.83
CA PHE A 72 -2.38 12.54 -6.62
C PHE A 72 -2.73 13.86 -5.94
N LYS A 73 -1.73 14.60 -5.44
CA LYS A 73 -1.90 15.87 -4.72
C LYS A 73 -3.01 15.82 -3.65
N PRO A 74 -3.04 14.79 -2.79
CA PRO A 74 -4.07 14.66 -1.78
C PRO A 74 -3.94 15.74 -0.71
N GLU A 75 -5.04 16.00 0.00
CA GLU A 75 -4.99 16.84 1.21
C GLU A 75 -4.21 16.17 2.35
N LYS A 76 -4.20 14.83 2.42
CA LYS A 76 -3.49 14.10 3.49
C LYS A 76 -3.07 12.69 3.05
N ILE A 77 -1.92 12.24 3.53
CA ILE A 77 -1.55 10.81 3.51
C ILE A 77 -1.92 10.14 4.84
N ASN A 78 -2.53 8.96 4.77
CA ASN A 78 -2.74 8.05 5.91
C ASN A 78 -1.79 6.86 5.80
N ILE A 79 -1.19 6.48 6.92
CA ILE A 79 -0.28 5.33 7.02
C ILE A 79 -0.80 4.45 8.17
N GLY A 80 -0.84 3.14 7.97
CA GLY A 80 -1.25 2.21 9.03
C GLY A 80 -0.74 0.80 8.84
N ALA A 81 -0.16 0.23 9.89
CA ALA A 81 0.05 -1.21 10.04
C ALA A 81 -0.99 -1.71 11.05
N LEU A 82 -1.99 -2.47 10.57
CA LEU A 82 -3.12 -2.90 11.39
C LEU A 82 -3.10 -4.41 11.63
N GLY A 83 -3.33 -5.21 10.59
CA GLY A 83 -3.14 -6.67 10.67
C GLY A 83 -4.22 -7.48 11.42
N ASN A 84 -5.34 -6.87 11.82
CA ASN A 84 -6.37 -7.58 12.60
C ASN A 84 -7.02 -8.77 11.85
N ILE A 85 -7.17 -8.69 10.53
CA ILE A 85 -7.76 -9.78 9.72
C ILE A 85 -6.67 -10.61 9.04
N VAL A 86 -5.77 -9.95 8.29
CA VAL A 86 -4.60 -10.59 7.69
C VAL A 86 -3.40 -10.34 8.60
N ARG A 87 -2.84 -11.39 9.19
CA ARG A 87 -1.77 -11.25 10.19
C ARG A 87 -0.41 -10.96 9.60
N GLN A 88 -0.14 -11.39 8.37
CA GLN A 88 1.11 -11.07 7.69
C GLN A 88 1.32 -9.55 7.68
N LEU A 89 2.48 -9.07 8.14
CA LEU A 89 2.78 -7.65 8.23
C LEU A 89 2.60 -6.97 6.88
N HIS A 90 1.79 -5.93 6.87
CA HIS A 90 1.59 -5.06 5.72
C HIS A 90 1.30 -3.63 6.20
N VAL A 91 1.81 -2.65 5.45
CA VAL A 91 1.64 -1.23 5.75
C VAL A 91 0.84 -0.58 4.65
N HIS A 92 -0.31 -0.03 5.00
CA HIS A 92 -1.15 0.75 4.10
C HIS A 92 -0.60 2.18 3.98
N VAL A 93 -0.58 2.71 2.76
CA VAL A 93 -0.31 4.12 2.46
C VAL A 93 -1.42 4.62 1.53
N VAL A 94 -2.22 5.58 2.00
CA VAL A 94 -3.47 6.00 1.35
C VAL A 94 -3.49 7.51 1.16
N ALA A 95 -3.78 7.95 -0.07
CA ALA A 95 -4.05 9.34 -0.40
C ALA A 95 -5.51 9.71 -0.07
N ARG A 96 -5.71 10.80 0.68
CA ARG A 96 -7.03 11.21 1.23
C ARG A 96 -7.41 12.63 0.84
N ASN A 97 -8.70 12.86 0.63
CA ASN A 97 -9.27 14.16 0.25
C ASN A 97 -10.63 14.37 0.94
N LYS A 98 -11.06 15.63 1.13
CA LYS A 98 -12.35 15.94 1.77
C LYS A 98 -13.57 15.35 1.05
N GLN A 99 -13.45 15.07 -0.24
CA GLN A 99 -14.53 14.50 -1.06
C GLN A 99 -14.48 12.97 -1.14
N ASP A 100 -13.48 12.32 -0.54
CA ASP A 100 -13.42 10.85 -0.54
C ASP A 100 -14.53 10.26 0.35
N VAL A 101 -14.99 9.06 0.00
CA VAL A 101 -16.20 8.43 0.56
C VAL A 101 -16.10 8.23 2.09
N ALA A 102 -14.89 8.18 2.64
CA ALA A 102 -14.67 7.90 4.06
C ALA A 102 -14.29 9.14 4.87
N TRP A 103 -14.11 10.30 4.26
CA TRP A 103 -13.61 11.49 4.96
C TRP A 103 -14.61 11.99 6.03
N PRO A 104 -14.15 12.40 7.25
CA PRO A 104 -12.77 12.43 7.76
C PRO A 104 -12.32 11.14 8.47
N GLY A 105 -13.15 10.09 8.43
CA GLY A 105 -12.88 8.81 9.05
C GLY A 105 -11.83 7.95 8.32
N PRO A 106 -11.51 6.78 8.89
CA PRO A 106 -10.64 5.79 8.24
C PRO A 106 -11.29 5.17 7.00
N VAL A 107 -10.47 4.79 6.01
CA VAL A 107 -10.96 4.06 4.82
C VAL A 107 -11.33 2.60 5.11
N TRP A 108 -10.72 1.99 6.14
CA TRP A 108 -10.88 0.57 6.44
C TRP A 108 -12.32 0.23 6.86
N GLY A 109 -13.05 -0.48 6.01
CA GLY A 109 -14.43 -0.91 6.26
C GLY A 109 -15.47 0.20 6.13
N ALA A 110 -15.11 1.37 5.60
CA ALA A 110 -16.04 2.50 5.45
C ALA A 110 -17.09 2.27 4.35
N ALA A 111 -16.70 1.64 3.25
CA ALA A 111 -17.57 1.30 2.13
C ALA A 111 -17.10 -0.01 1.46
N PRO A 112 -17.97 -0.71 0.70
CA PRO A 112 -17.56 -1.82 -0.15
C PRO A 112 -16.51 -1.35 -1.18
N ALA A 113 -15.49 -2.17 -1.41
CA ALA A 113 -14.46 -1.90 -2.41
C ALA A 113 -15.07 -1.85 -3.82
N LYS A 114 -14.60 -0.91 -4.64
CA LYS A 114 -14.93 -0.87 -6.07
C LYS A 114 -13.69 -1.25 -6.87
N PRO A 115 -13.66 -2.39 -7.57
CA PRO A 115 -12.49 -2.80 -8.33
C PRO A 115 -12.21 -1.80 -9.46
N TYR A 116 -10.93 -1.71 -9.82
CA TYR A 116 -10.51 -1.06 -11.06
C TYR A 116 -10.93 -1.95 -12.25
N SER A 117 -11.27 -1.33 -13.37
CA SER A 117 -11.30 -1.99 -14.68
C SER A 117 -9.87 -2.24 -15.19
N GLU A 118 -9.72 -3.10 -16.21
CA GLU A 118 -8.41 -3.42 -16.80
C GLU A 118 -7.69 -2.17 -17.33
N ASP A 119 -8.42 -1.26 -17.99
CA ASP A 119 -7.84 -0.02 -18.53
C ASP A 119 -7.36 0.90 -17.40
N GLU A 120 -8.15 1.03 -16.33
CA GLU A 120 -7.77 1.83 -15.16
C GLU A 120 -6.56 1.21 -14.43
N LEU A 121 -6.47 -0.12 -14.36
CA LEU A 121 -5.30 -0.82 -13.80
C LEU A 121 -4.03 -0.54 -14.60
N VAL A 122 -4.11 -0.54 -15.93
CA VAL A 122 -2.98 -0.21 -16.80
C VAL A 122 -2.52 1.24 -16.57
N GLU A 123 -3.46 2.17 -16.48
CA GLU A 123 -3.17 3.58 -16.25
C GLU A 123 -2.50 3.82 -14.89
N ILE A 124 -3.12 3.35 -13.80
CA ILE A 124 -2.60 3.58 -12.45
C ILE A 124 -1.26 2.88 -12.24
N ARG A 125 -1.07 1.67 -12.78
CA ARG A 125 0.20 0.96 -12.72
C ARG A 125 1.29 1.76 -13.43
N SER A 126 1.01 2.27 -14.62
CA SER A 126 1.96 3.09 -15.37
C SER A 126 2.34 4.37 -14.62
N ARG A 127 1.36 5.01 -13.99
CA ARG A 127 1.56 6.24 -13.21
C ARG A 127 2.43 6.01 -11.97
N VAL A 128 2.17 4.94 -11.22
CA VAL A 128 2.96 4.59 -10.03
C VAL A 128 4.37 4.16 -10.41
N LEU A 129 4.52 3.24 -11.38
CA LEU A 129 5.82 2.66 -11.70
C LEU A 129 6.81 3.64 -12.34
N ARG A 130 6.32 4.63 -13.10
CA ARG A 130 7.17 5.67 -13.72
C ARG A 130 8.03 6.42 -12.69
N ASN A 131 7.51 6.62 -11.49
CA ASN A 131 8.14 7.46 -10.47
C ASN A 131 8.85 6.65 -9.37
N ILE A 132 8.64 5.34 -9.34
CA ILE A 132 9.26 4.47 -8.34
C ILE A 132 10.62 3.91 -8.78
N SER A 133 10.88 3.84 -10.08
CA SER A 133 12.17 3.41 -10.64
C SER A 133 13.23 4.52 -10.69
N SER A 134 12.89 5.72 -10.21
CA SER A 134 13.71 6.94 -10.28
C SER A 134 14.41 7.28 -8.95
N VAL A 135 14.37 6.38 -7.96
CA VAL A 135 14.91 6.56 -6.61
C VAL A 135 15.92 5.49 -6.28
#